data_AF-A0A7S3MYE2-F1
#
_entry.id   AF-A0A7S3MYE2-F1
#
_cell.length_a   1.000
_cell.length_b   1.000
_cell.length_c   1.000
_cell.angle_alpha   90.00
_cell.angle_beta   90.00
_cell.angle_gamma   90.00
#
_symmetry.space_group_name_H-M   'P 1'
#
loop_
_entity.id
_entity.type
_entity.pdbx_description
1 polymer ?
#
loop_
_entity_poly.entity_id
_entity_poly.type
_entity_poly.pdbx_seq_one_letter_code
_entity_poly.pdbx_strand_id
1 'polypeptide(L)'
;MGCLDLTTFLVNNPNLKISGVIAGSPFWGLSDSHNIDFARRLIIKFLATFVEELPLNGLGSTHYLSHDRRYYLHELVTNSKKHPTYTSGGILNSMLESCEDISVNAKVYTKPTLVFMAGKDKIVNNGAIRNFIAKCGVPKPLMKIRLYPNSYHNIHKEPEYKFRQLAEIYEFIHALKDAGKTMPFEKGDLKKVRFGRPLKKKSLKVKRSFTTALIISYLYYGVLILIIRGLIRRWNEKNALRWSQVLFTIMIWPKYIQ
;
A
#
# COMPACT_ATOMS: atom_id res chain seq x y z
N MET A 1 8.25 -4.79 0.58
CA MET A 1 8.49 -3.54 1.33
C MET A 1 9.94 -3.07 1.25
N GLY A 2 10.93 -3.83 1.72
CA GLY A 2 12.33 -3.35 1.72
C GLY A 2 12.86 -2.81 0.38
N CYS A 3 12.47 -3.39 -0.75
CA CYS A 3 12.84 -2.84 -2.07
C CYS A 3 12.20 -1.48 -2.38
N LEU A 4 10.97 -1.21 -1.90
CA LEU A 4 10.33 0.11 -2.05
C LEU A 4 11.11 1.16 -1.25
N ASP A 5 11.47 0.83 -0.02
CA ASP A 5 12.21 1.72 0.88
C ASP A 5 13.59 2.03 0.29
N LEU A 6 14.31 0.99 -0.15
CA LEU A 6 15.62 1.14 -0.79
C LEU A 6 15.53 1.98 -2.08
N THR A 7 14.56 1.71 -2.95
CA THR A 7 14.42 2.49 -4.19
C THR A 7 14.05 3.94 -3.90
N THR A 8 13.15 4.19 -2.94
CA THR A 8 12.79 5.56 -2.50
C THR A 8 14.02 6.29 -1.95
N PHE A 9 14.81 5.60 -1.13
CA PHE A 9 16.05 6.12 -0.57
C PHE A 9 17.08 6.48 -1.65
N LEU A 10 17.29 5.59 -2.62
CA LEU A 10 18.26 5.80 -3.71
C LEU A 10 17.81 6.87 -4.71
N VAL A 11 16.49 7.00 -4.93
CA VAL A 11 15.91 8.09 -5.71
C VAL A 11 16.14 9.44 -5.01
N ASN A 12 16.03 9.50 -3.68
CA ASN A 12 16.31 10.72 -2.91
C ASN A 12 17.82 11.02 -2.78
N ASN A 13 18.66 10.00 -3.00
CA ASN A 13 20.12 10.06 -2.85
C ASN A 13 20.84 9.51 -4.09
N PRO A 14 20.65 10.11 -5.28
CA PRO A 14 21.18 9.57 -6.54
C PRO A 14 22.71 9.49 -6.56
N ASN A 15 23.38 10.37 -5.84
CA ASN A 15 24.84 10.44 -5.80
C ASN A 15 25.46 9.45 -4.80
N LEU A 16 24.66 8.68 -4.07
CA LEU A 16 25.17 7.71 -3.11
C LEU A 16 25.96 6.61 -3.83
N LYS A 17 27.16 6.32 -3.34
CA LYS A 17 28.07 5.31 -3.90
C LYS A 17 27.57 3.90 -3.60
N ILE A 18 26.80 3.31 -4.51
CA ILE A 18 26.22 1.96 -4.37
C ILE A 18 26.56 1.15 -5.62
N SER A 19 27.39 0.12 -5.46
CA SER A 19 27.91 -0.72 -6.55
C SER A 19 26.81 -1.47 -7.32
N GLY A 20 25.74 -1.85 -6.65
CA GLY A 20 24.61 -2.53 -7.26
C GLY A 20 23.46 -2.75 -6.29
N VAL A 21 22.29 -3.03 -6.84
CA VAL A 21 21.06 -3.31 -6.10
C VAL A 21 20.52 -4.67 -6.52
N ILE A 22 20.16 -5.48 -5.55
CA ILE A 22 19.47 -6.74 -5.77
C ILE A 22 18.06 -6.58 -5.22
N ALA A 23 17.06 -6.70 -6.10
CA ALA A 23 15.66 -6.49 -5.78
C ALA A 23 14.87 -7.80 -5.97
N GLY A 24 14.47 -8.43 -4.87
CA GLY A 24 13.60 -9.61 -4.88
C GLY A 24 12.14 -9.21 -4.77
N SER A 25 11.33 -9.53 -5.78
CA SER A 25 9.90 -9.23 -5.87
C SER A 25 9.58 -7.77 -5.44
N PRO A 26 10.22 -6.77 -6.07
CA PRO A 26 10.13 -5.40 -5.61
C PRO A 26 8.71 -4.84 -5.68
N PHE A 27 8.28 -4.21 -4.59
CA PHE A 27 7.00 -3.54 -4.53
C PHE A 27 7.13 -2.11 -5.12
N TRP A 28 7.04 -2.01 -6.45
CA TRP A 28 7.09 -0.72 -7.17
C TRP A 28 5.74 -0.29 -7.76
N GLY A 29 4.70 -1.00 -7.37
CA GLY A 29 3.30 -0.68 -7.63
C GLY A 29 2.41 -1.82 -7.15
N LEU A 30 1.15 -1.48 -6.91
CA LEU A 30 0.15 -2.45 -6.49
C LEU A 30 -0.29 -3.35 -7.63
N SER A 31 -0.61 -4.60 -7.29
CA SER A 31 -1.21 -5.56 -8.23
C SER A 31 -2.45 -4.98 -8.89
N ASP A 32 -2.60 -5.21 -10.20
CA ASP A 32 -3.83 -4.84 -10.93
C ASP A 32 -5.06 -5.48 -10.28
N SER A 33 -4.90 -6.63 -9.61
CA SER A 33 -5.97 -7.29 -8.86
C SER A 33 -6.52 -6.47 -7.68
N HIS A 34 -5.78 -5.49 -7.16
CA HIS A 34 -6.27 -4.63 -6.08
C HIS A 34 -7.15 -3.47 -6.57
N ASN A 35 -7.18 -3.17 -7.88
CA ASN A 35 -8.02 -2.14 -8.50
C ASN A 35 -8.19 -0.89 -7.60
N ILE A 36 -7.09 -0.20 -7.29
CA ILE A 36 -7.17 1.07 -6.57
C ILE A 36 -7.45 2.16 -7.58
N ASP A 37 -8.73 2.36 -7.85
CA ASP A 37 -9.20 3.50 -8.62
C ASP A 37 -8.98 4.82 -7.87
N PHE A 38 -9.25 5.93 -8.56
CA PHE A 38 -9.08 7.27 -8.00
C PHE A 38 -9.92 7.48 -6.73
N ALA A 39 -11.13 6.92 -6.68
CA ALA A 39 -12.03 7.06 -5.52
C ALA A 39 -11.47 6.32 -4.29
N ARG A 40 -11.02 5.08 -4.44
CA ARG A 40 -10.35 4.30 -3.39
C ARG A 40 -9.06 4.97 -2.95
N ARG A 41 -8.29 5.57 -3.87
CA ARG A 41 -7.10 6.34 -3.53
C ARG A 41 -7.43 7.55 -2.65
N LEU A 42 -8.53 8.26 -2.95
CA LEU A 42 -9.00 9.37 -2.11
C LEU A 42 -9.46 8.89 -0.73
N ILE A 43 -10.19 7.78 -0.67
CA ILE A 43 -10.62 7.18 0.60
C ILE A 43 -9.41 6.79 1.44
N ILE A 44 -8.39 6.16 0.86
CA ILE A 44 -7.16 5.77 1.59
C ILE A 44 -6.44 7.02 2.11
N LYS A 45 -6.30 8.06 1.28
CA LYS A 45 -5.69 9.34 1.73
C LYS A 45 -6.49 9.98 2.86
N PHE A 46 -7.81 9.94 2.77
CA PHE A 46 -8.70 10.44 3.81
C PHE A 46 -8.55 9.62 5.11
N LEU A 47 -8.72 8.30 5.05
CA LEU A 47 -8.58 7.41 6.20
C LEU A 47 -7.20 7.53 6.84
N ALA A 48 -6.12 7.58 6.06
CA ALA A 48 -4.78 7.77 6.59
C ALA A 48 -4.58 9.12 7.30
N THR A 49 -5.38 10.15 6.98
CA THR A 49 -5.28 11.47 7.64
C THR A 49 -5.95 11.49 9.00
N PHE A 50 -7.05 10.74 9.19
CA PHE A 50 -7.87 10.80 10.42
C PHE A 50 -7.80 9.54 11.27
N VAL A 51 -7.43 8.42 10.65
CA VAL A 51 -7.40 7.08 11.25
C VAL A 51 -6.13 6.37 10.79
N GLU A 52 -4.99 7.05 10.97
CA GLU A 52 -3.67 6.56 10.56
C GLU A 52 -3.40 5.16 11.12
N GLU A 53 -3.82 4.93 12.36
CA GLU A 53 -3.64 3.69 13.12
C GLU A 53 -4.71 2.62 12.85
N LEU A 54 -5.69 2.88 11.97
CA LEU A 54 -6.74 1.90 11.67
C LEU A 54 -6.11 0.60 11.16
N PRO A 55 -6.30 -0.54 11.84
CA PRO A 55 -5.81 -1.81 11.35
C PRO A 55 -6.62 -2.23 10.12
N LEU A 56 -5.94 -2.38 9.00
CA LEU A 56 -6.47 -2.93 7.75
C LEU A 56 -5.87 -4.31 7.51
N ASN A 57 -6.62 -5.20 6.87
CA ASN A 57 -6.05 -6.46 6.41
C ASN A 57 -4.91 -6.16 5.41
N GLY A 58 -3.78 -6.85 5.58
CA GLY A 58 -2.60 -6.68 4.75
C GLY A 58 -2.83 -7.08 3.29
N LEU A 59 -1.97 -6.58 2.40
CA LEU A 59 -2.10 -6.67 0.94
C LEU A 59 -1.84 -8.07 0.35
N GLY A 60 -1.80 -9.13 1.15
CA GLY A 60 -1.51 -10.46 0.63
C GLY A 60 -1.77 -11.56 1.64
N SER A 61 -2.28 -12.68 1.14
CA SER A 61 -2.37 -13.91 1.92
C SER A 61 -0.99 -14.52 2.08
N THR A 62 -0.68 -14.98 3.29
CA THR A 62 0.59 -15.68 3.60
C THR A 62 0.76 -16.98 2.79
N HIS A 63 -0.33 -17.54 2.28
CA HIS A 63 -0.32 -18.68 1.36
C HIS A 63 0.39 -18.39 0.02
N TYR A 64 0.47 -17.13 -0.39
CA TYR A 64 1.16 -16.70 -1.61
C TYR A 64 2.58 -16.18 -1.36
N LEU A 65 3.19 -16.55 -0.22
CA LEU A 65 4.58 -16.22 0.06
C LEU A 65 5.55 -17.23 -0.56
N SER A 66 5.28 -18.54 -0.44
CA SER A 66 6.13 -19.60 -0.99
C SER A 66 5.37 -20.91 -1.12
N HIS A 67 5.78 -21.79 -2.03
CA HIS A 67 5.28 -23.17 -2.08
C HIS A 67 5.82 -24.06 -0.94
N ASP A 68 6.85 -23.62 -0.22
CA ASP A 68 7.40 -24.38 0.89
C ASP A 68 6.44 -24.36 2.11
N ARG A 69 5.75 -25.49 2.32
CA ARG A 69 4.84 -25.70 3.46
C ARG A 69 5.55 -25.54 4.81
N ARG A 70 6.82 -25.95 4.94
CA ARG A 70 7.57 -25.82 6.20
C ARG A 70 7.84 -24.35 6.48
N TYR A 71 8.22 -23.60 5.47
CA TYR A 71 8.38 -22.16 5.58
C TYR A 71 7.06 -21.47 5.99
N TYR A 72 5.94 -21.83 5.35
CA TYR A 72 4.62 -21.32 5.71
C TYR A 72 4.25 -21.60 7.18
N LEU A 73 4.42 -22.86 7.64
CA LEU A 73 4.14 -23.25 9.02
C LEU A 73 5.03 -22.50 10.00
N HIS A 74 6.33 -22.41 9.70
CA HIS A 74 7.27 -21.67 10.52
C HIS A 74 6.83 -20.20 10.66
N GLU A 75 6.51 -19.58 9.53
CA GLU A 75 6.14 -18.17 9.47
C GLU A 75 4.85 -17.85 10.21
N LEU A 76 3.81 -18.70 10.12
CA LEU A 76 2.52 -18.42 10.74
C LEU A 76 2.39 -18.91 12.17
N VAL A 77 2.98 -20.06 12.49
CA VAL A 77 2.71 -20.76 13.74
C VAL A 77 3.82 -20.54 14.75
N THR A 78 5.09 -20.59 14.30
CA THR A 78 6.23 -20.64 15.23
C THR A 78 6.99 -19.33 15.33
N ASN A 79 6.86 -18.44 14.35
CA ASN A 79 7.61 -17.18 14.31
C ASN A 79 6.95 -16.11 15.19
N SER A 80 7.33 -16.06 16.47
CA SER A 80 6.84 -15.06 17.44
C SER A 80 7.15 -13.61 17.07
N LYS A 81 8.12 -13.38 16.17
CA LYS A 81 8.46 -12.04 15.67
C LYS A 81 7.55 -11.59 14.53
N LYS A 82 6.77 -12.51 13.93
CA LYS A 82 5.84 -12.17 12.86
C LYS A 82 4.53 -11.70 13.47
N HIS A 83 4.23 -10.42 13.30
CA HIS A 83 2.91 -9.90 13.66
C HIS A 83 1.84 -10.37 12.65
N PRO A 84 0.60 -10.60 13.13
CA PRO A 84 -0.53 -10.87 12.25
C PRO A 84 -0.68 -9.76 11.21
N THR A 85 -1.20 -10.13 10.05
CA THR A 85 -1.14 -9.39 8.79
C THR A 85 -2.06 -8.17 8.78
N TYR A 86 -1.95 -7.30 9.77
CA TYR A 86 -2.60 -6.00 9.79
C TYR A 86 -1.60 -4.95 9.37
N THR A 87 -1.99 -4.11 8.41
CA THR A 87 -1.26 -2.90 8.05
C THR A 87 -2.07 -1.71 8.50
N SER A 88 -1.44 -0.66 8.99
CA SER A 88 -2.16 0.56 9.29
C SER A 88 -2.53 1.32 8.01
N GLY A 89 -3.61 2.11 8.05
CA GLY A 89 -3.98 3.01 6.96
C GLY A 89 -2.86 3.98 6.60
N GLY A 90 -2.12 4.47 7.60
CA GLY A 90 -0.93 5.30 7.43
C GLY A 90 0.17 4.62 6.62
N ILE A 91 0.52 3.38 6.98
CA ILE A 91 1.53 2.59 6.26
C ILE A 91 1.09 2.36 4.82
N LEU A 92 -0.18 1.98 4.59
CA LEU A 92 -0.69 1.77 3.23
C LEU A 92 -0.65 3.05 2.39
N ASN A 93 -1.00 4.20 2.97
CA ASN A 93 -0.90 5.48 2.27
C ASN A 93 0.55 5.83 1.96
N SER A 94 1.46 5.65 2.92
CA SER A 94 2.90 5.87 2.74
C SER A 94 3.47 4.98 1.62
N MET A 95 3.10 3.70 1.59
CA MET A 95 3.46 2.76 0.53
C MET A 95 3.03 3.22 -0.86
N LEU A 96 1.77 3.63 -1.00
CA LEU A 96 1.21 4.14 -2.25
C LEU A 96 1.89 5.42 -2.70
N GLU A 97 2.10 6.32 -1.76
CA GLU A 97 2.80 7.58 -1.97
C GLU A 97 4.25 7.35 -2.42
N SER A 98 4.97 6.40 -1.82
CA SER A 98 6.32 6.04 -2.24
C SER A 98 6.34 5.41 -3.64
N CYS A 99 5.34 4.59 -3.99
CA CYS A 99 5.22 4.05 -5.36
C CYS A 99 5.05 5.16 -6.41
N GLU A 100 4.20 6.16 -6.12
CA GLU A 100 4.05 7.36 -6.95
C GLU A 100 5.39 8.12 -7.06
N ASP A 101 6.09 8.29 -5.94
CA ASP A 101 7.33 9.05 -5.85
C ASP A 101 8.46 8.42 -6.66
N ILE A 102 8.68 7.11 -6.53
CA ILE A 102 9.70 6.41 -7.31
C ILE A 102 9.33 6.37 -8.79
N SER A 103 8.05 6.28 -9.14
CA SER A 103 7.61 6.26 -10.54
C SER A 103 7.87 7.59 -11.24
N VAL A 104 7.56 8.71 -10.57
CA VAL A 104 7.82 10.07 -11.08
C VAL A 104 9.32 10.33 -11.21
N ASN A 105 10.12 9.83 -10.29
CA ASN A 105 11.56 10.07 -10.24
C ASN A 105 12.39 8.89 -10.79
N ALA A 106 11.79 7.96 -11.53
CA ALA A 106 12.46 6.73 -11.95
C ALA A 106 13.77 6.99 -12.70
N LYS A 107 13.82 8.04 -13.54
CA LYS A 107 15.02 8.44 -14.31
C LYS A 107 16.23 8.77 -13.44
N VAL A 108 16.01 9.19 -12.20
CA VAL A 108 17.07 9.53 -11.23
C VAL A 108 17.72 8.27 -10.65
N TYR A 109 17.03 7.13 -10.71
CA TYR A 109 17.55 5.84 -10.28
C TYR A 109 18.48 5.24 -11.35
N THR A 110 19.79 5.27 -11.09
CA THR A 110 20.84 4.90 -12.06
C THR A 110 21.72 3.72 -11.61
N LYS A 111 21.41 3.08 -10.49
CA LYS A 111 22.26 2.03 -9.90
C LYS A 111 22.16 0.73 -10.68
N PRO A 112 23.28 0.00 -10.93
CA PRO A 112 23.22 -1.35 -11.50
C PRO A 112 22.24 -2.21 -10.70
N THR A 113 21.36 -2.94 -11.39
CA THR A 113 20.24 -3.60 -10.71
C THR A 113 20.00 -5.01 -11.24
N LEU A 114 19.88 -5.97 -10.33
CA LEU A 114 19.34 -7.30 -10.58
C LEU A 114 17.93 -7.38 -9.98
N VAL A 115 16.94 -7.67 -10.80
CA VAL A 115 15.54 -7.80 -10.39
C VAL A 115 15.08 -9.24 -10.55
N PHE A 116 14.58 -9.82 -9.46
CA PHE A 116 13.88 -11.10 -9.48
C PHE A 116 12.37 -10.86 -9.42
N MET A 117 11.66 -11.46 -10.37
CA MET A 117 10.21 -11.39 -10.50
C MET A 117 9.61 -12.77 -10.34
N ALA A 118 8.52 -12.87 -9.59
CA ALA A 118 7.80 -14.10 -9.39
C ALA A 118 6.62 -14.20 -10.35
N GLY A 119 6.52 -15.29 -11.12
CA GLY A 119 5.51 -15.44 -12.17
C GLY A 119 4.09 -15.60 -11.64
N LYS A 120 3.93 -16.19 -10.44
CA LYS A 120 2.65 -16.36 -9.75
C LYS A 120 2.50 -15.41 -8.56
N ASP A 121 3.22 -14.28 -8.55
CA ASP A 121 3.11 -13.29 -7.46
C ASP A 121 1.69 -12.72 -7.39
N LYS A 122 1.08 -12.79 -6.20
CA LYS A 122 -0.24 -12.21 -5.90
C LYS A 122 -0.16 -10.99 -4.98
N ILE A 123 1.05 -10.64 -4.52
CA ILE A 123 1.31 -9.57 -3.56
C ILE A 123 1.79 -8.31 -4.29
N VAL A 124 2.66 -8.46 -5.29
CA VAL A 124 3.20 -7.33 -6.06
C VAL A 124 2.91 -7.44 -7.55
N ASN A 125 2.87 -6.28 -8.23
CA ASN A 125 2.55 -6.20 -9.65
C ASN A 125 3.77 -6.31 -10.54
N ASN A 126 3.87 -7.41 -11.27
CA ASN A 126 4.90 -7.57 -12.30
C ASN A 126 4.85 -6.51 -13.41
N GLY A 127 3.65 -6.02 -13.77
CA GLY A 127 3.46 -4.91 -14.70
C GLY A 127 4.06 -3.60 -14.18
N ALA A 128 3.83 -3.26 -12.91
CA ALA A 128 4.41 -2.07 -12.30
C ALA A 128 5.95 -2.15 -12.23
N ILE A 129 6.49 -3.34 -11.93
CA ILE A 129 7.95 -3.58 -11.94
C ILE A 129 8.53 -3.30 -13.33
N ARG A 130 7.93 -3.89 -14.38
CA ARG A 130 8.36 -3.66 -15.77
C ARG A 130 8.25 -2.19 -16.17
N ASN A 131 7.17 -1.51 -15.78
CA ASN A 131 6.96 -0.09 -16.05
C ASN A 131 8.02 0.80 -15.40
N PHE A 132 8.40 0.51 -14.15
CA PHE A 132 9.48 1.22 -13.47
C PHE A 132 10.82 0.99 -14.19
N ILE A 133 11.16 -0.27 -14.51
CA ILE A 133 12.42 -0.62 -15.20
C ILE A 133 12.52 0.02 -16.58
N ALA A 134 11.40 0.12 -17.31
CA ALA A 134 11.35 0.77 -18.62
C ALA A 134 11.69 2.27 -18.54
N LYS A 135 11.35 2.92 -17.43
CA LYS A 135 11.53 4.37 -17.22
C LYS A 135 12.79 4.74 -16.44
N CYS A 136 13.38 3.80 -15.71
CA CYS A 136 14.50 4.09 -14.83
C CYS A 136 15.78 4.49 -15.59
N GLY A 137 16.67 5.22 -14.92
CA GLY A 137 17.93 5.72 -15.48
C GLY A 137 19.06 4.69 -15.53
N VAL A 138 18.81 3.42 -15.19
CA VAL A 138 19.84 2.37 -15.20
C VAL A 138 20.19 2.02 -16.65
N PRO A 139 21.47 2.06 -17.05
CA PRO A 139 21.88 1.61 -18.37
C PRO A 139 21.48 0.15 -18.61
N LYS A 140 20.97 -0.18 -19.80
CA LYS A 140 20.45 -1.53 -20.11
C LYS A 140 21.45 -2.67 -19.85
N PRO A 141 22.76 -2.55 -20.17
CA PRO A 141 23.75 -3.58 -19.84
C PRO A 141 23.93 -3.83 -18.33
N LEU A 142 23.51 -2.88 -17.49
CA LEU A 142 23.60 -2.91 -16.03
C LEU A 142 22.27 -3.28 -15.36
N MET A 143 21.23 -3.56 -16.16
CA MET A 143 19.91 -3.98 -15.69
C MET A 143 19.70 -5.45 -16.06
N LYS A 144 19.64 -6.33 -15.06
CA LYS A 144 19.33 -7.75 -15.24
C LYS A 144 17.95 -8.05 -14.65
N ILE A 145 17.11 -8.72 -15.42
CA ILE A 145 15.77 -9.16 -14.97
C ILE A 145 15.72 -10.68 -15.07
N ARG A 146 15.14 -11.32 -14.05
CA ARG A 146 14.97 -12.76 -13.94
C ARG A 146 13.55 -13.06 -13.50
N LEU A 147 12.79 -13.73 -14.37
CA LEU A 147 11.43 -14.16 -14.09
C LEU A 147 11.43 -15.64 -13.74
N TYR A 148 10.78 -15.98 -12.64
CA TYR A 148 10.59 -17.35 -12.17
C TYR A 148 9.12 -17.74 -12.35
N PRO A 149 8.74 -18.41 -13.47
CA PRO A 149 7.33 -18.53 -13.86
C PRO A 149 6.43 -19.20 -12.83
N ASN A 150 6.97 -20.17 -12.07
CA ASN A 150 6.22 -20.94 -11.09
C ASN A 150 6.49 -20.53 -9.63
N SER A 151 7.07 -19.36 -9.36
CA SER A 151 7.34 -18.91 -7.99
C SER A 151 6.24 -18.01 -7.43
N TYR A 152 6.08 -18.06 -6.11
CA TYR A 152 5.39 -17.04 -5.31
C TYR A 152 6.36 -15.94 -4.85
N HIS A 153 5.88 -15.04 -3.99
CA HIS A 153 6.54 -13.78 -3.66
C HIS A 153 7.97 -13.93 -3.12
N ASN A 154 8.21 -14.89 -2.23
CA ASN A 154 9.51 -15.13 -1.60
C ASN A 154 10.32 -16.18 -2.39
N ILE A 155 10.82 -15.77 -3.55
CA ILE A 155 11.64 -16.62 -4.46
C ILE A 155 12.81 -17.30 -3.72
N HIS A 156 13.41 -16.61 -2.76
CA HIS A 156 14.54 -17.11 -1.97
C HIS A 156 14.16 -18.22 -0.98
N LYS A 157 12.88 -18.50 -0.84
CA LYS A 157 12.31 -19.61 -0.05
C LYS A 157 11.65 -20.66 -0.93
N GLU A 158 11.56 -20.44 -2.25
CA GLU A 158 11.00 -21.43 -3.17
C GLU A 158 11.90 -22.66 -3.26
N PRO A 159 11.35 -23.88 -3.07
CA PRO A 159 12.14 -25.11 -3.14
C PRO A 159 12.91 -25.26 -4.45
N GLU A 160 12.28 -24.92 -5.57
CA GLU A 160 12.83 -25.06 -6.92
C GLU A 160 13.90 -23.99 -7.23
N TYR A 161 13.75 -22.78 -6.69
CA TYR A 161 14.50 -21.61 -7.19
C TYR A 161 15.49 -21.02 -6.20
N LYS A 162 15.44 -21.35 -4.92
CA LYS A 162 16.29 -20.72 -3.89
C LYS A 162 17.79 -20.79 -4.19
N PHE A 163 18.29 -21.93 -4.68
CA PHE A 163 19.71 -22.11 -4.98
C PHE A 163 20.11 -21.41 -6.29
N ARG A 164 19.23 -21.47 -7.30
CA ARG A 164 19.44 -20.76 -8.56
C ARG A 164 19.47 -19.24 -8.36
N GLN A 165 18.54 -18.71 -7.59
CA GLN A 165 18.51 -17.28 -7.27
C GLN A 165 19.79 -16.87 -6.54
N LEU A 166 20.27 -17.68 -5.59
CA LEU A 166 21.52 -17.41 -4.89
C LEU A 166 22.72 -17.40 -5.84
N ALA A 167 22.80 -18.36 -6.78
CA ALA A 167 23.84 -18.36 -7.81
C ALA A 167 23.80 -17.10 -8.68
N GLU A 168 22.61 -16.69 -9.15
CA GLU A 168 22.43 -15.47 -9.94
C GLU A 168 22.82 -14.18 -9.17
N ILE A 169 22.66 -14.17 -7.84
CA ILE A 169 23.16 -13.10 -6.96
C ILE A 169 24.69 -13.05 -7.01
N TYR A 170 25.36 -14.19 -6.80
CA TYR A 170 26.81 -14.25 -6.82
C TYR A 170 27.39 -13.87 -8.17
N GLU A 171 26.81 -14.38 -9.27
CA GLU A 171 27.21 -14.02 -10.63
C GLU A 171 27.09 -12.51 -10.87
N PHE A 172 26.02 -11.88 -10.37
CA PHE A 172 25.86 -10.43 -10.50
C PHE A 172 26.90 -9.65 -9.69
N ILE A 173 27.18 -10.07 -8.46
CA ILE A 173 28.21 -9.43 -7.61
C ILE A 173 29.60 -9.57 -8.26
N HIS A 174 29.96 -10.76 -8.71
CA HIS A 174 31.24 -11.01 -9.39
C HIS A 174 31.36 -10.22 -10.69
N ALA A 175 30.31 -10.21 -11.53
CA ALA A 175 30.33 -9.42 -12.76
C ALA A 175 30.53 -7.91 -12.52
N LEU A 176 30.00 -7.36 -11.42
CA LEU A 176 30.25 -5.97 -11.04
C LEU A 176 31.68 -5.75 -10.55
N LYS A 177 32.22 -6.70 -9.76
CA LYS A 177 33.59 -6.67 -9.26
C LYS A 177 34.60 -6.73 -10.40
N ASP A 178 34.45 -7.70 -11.29
CA ASP A 178 35.39 -7.97 -12.39
C ASP A 178 35.36 -6.83 -13.43
N ALA A 179 34.21 -6.17 -13.59
CA ALA A 179 34.09 -4.98 -14.42
C ALA A 179 34.63 -3.69 -13.78
N GLY A 180 35.21 -3.75 -12.57
CA GLY A 180 35.71 -2.58 -11.84
C GLY A 180 34.62 -1.59 -11.42
N LYS A 181 33.35 -2.03 -11.34
CA LYS A 181 32.19 -1.18 -11.04
C LYS A 181 31.88 -1.07 -9.54
N THR A 182 32.85 -1.43 -8.70
CA THR A 182 32.75 -1.28 -7.25
C THR A 182 32.90 0.18 -6.86
N MET A 183 31.94 0.71 -6.12
CA MET A 183 32.02 2.04 -5.54
C MET A 183 32.38 1.90 -4.05
N PRO A 184 33.54 2.41 -3.59
CA PRO A 184 33.86 2.40 -2.17
C PRO A 184 32.86 3.29 -1.42
N PHE A 185 32.21 2.74 -0.40
CA PHE A 185 31.28 3.47 0.46
C PHE A 185 32.02 3.95 1.69
N GLU A 186 32.07 5.27 1.90
CA GLU A 186 32.78 5.88 3.02
C GLU A 186 31.79 6.40 4.07
N LYS A 187 32.21 6.46 5.34
CA LYS A 187 31.39 7.04 6.42
C LYS A 187 30.99 8.50 6.14
N GLY A 188 31.80 9.22 5.36
CA GLY A 188 31.50 10.59 4.92
C GLY A 188 30.30 10.69 3.97
N ASP A 189 30.01 9.64 3.21
CA ASP A 189 28.89 9.61 2.26
C ASP A 189 27.54 9.66 3.00
N LEU A 190 27.49 9.13 4.23
CA LEU A 190 26.28 9.17 5.09
C LEU A 190 25.91 10.59 5.54
N LYS A 191 26.87 11.52 5.65
CA LYS A 191 26.59 12.90 6.10
C LYS A 191 25.76 13.70 5.09
N LYS A 192 25.77 13.27 3.81
CA LYS A 192 25.07 13.95 2.70
C LYS A 192 23.73 13.30 2.36
N VAL A 193 23.35 12.27 3.11
CA VAL A 193 22.12 11.53 2.88
C VAL A 193 20.91 12.36 3.30
N ARG A 194 19.93 12.42 2.41
CA ARG A 194 18.62 13.00 2.66
C ARG A 194 17.66 11.92 3.11
N PHE A 195 16.99 12.19 4.23
CA PHE A 195 15.88 11.40 4.71
C PHE A 195 14.55 12.05 4.31
N GLY A 196 13.49 11.26 4.33
CA GLY A 196 12.16 11.69 3.91
C GLY A 196 11.93 11.55 2.40
N ARG A 197 10.91 12.25 1.90
CA ARG A 197 10.42 12.08 0.54
C ARG A 197 11.25 12.86 -0.48
N PRO A 198 11.42 12.34 -1.72
CA PRO A 198 12.03 13.11 -2.78
C PRO A 198 11.23 14.39 -3.07
N LEU A 199 11.92 15.46 -3.46
CA LEU A 199 11.29 16.74 -3.78
C LEU A 199 10.32 16.57 -4.95
N LYS A 200 9.02 16.57 -4.67
CA LYS A 200 7.99 16.63 -5.72
C LYS A 200 8.05 18.00 -6.42
N LYS A 201 7.85 18.02 -7.74
CA LYS A 201 7.30 19.23 -8.39
C LYS A 201 6.04 19.60 -7.60
N LYS A 202 5.95 20.86 -7.12
CA LYS A 202 4.87 21.35 -6.24
C LYS A 202 3.51 20.81 -6.70
N SER A 203 3.02 19.75 -6.04
CA SER A 203 1.62 19.35 -6.22
C SER A 203 0.77 20.40 -5.54
N LEU A 204 -0.36 20.76 -6.13
CA LEU A 204 -1.39 21.59 -5.49
C LEU A 204 -1.63 21.06 -4.09
N LYS A 205 -1.10 21.77 -3.08
CA LYS A 205 -1.44 21.53 -1.68
C LYS A 205 -2.91 21.92 -1.57
N VAL A 206 -3.80 20.94 -1.74
CA VAL A 206 -5.17 21.09 -1.26
C VAL A 206 -5.03 21.38 0.23
N LYS A 207 -5.28 22.62 0.63
CA LYS A 207 -5.11 23.06 2.02
C LYS A 207 -5.96 22.11 2.88
N ARG A 208 -5.32 21.40 3.80
CA ARG A 208 -5.95 20.44 4.73
C ARG A 208 -7.24 21.01 5.34
N SER A 209 -7.35 22.33 5.54
CA SER A 209 -8.56 22.94 6.11
C SER A 209 -9.83 22.78 5.26
N PHE A 210 -9.73 22.77 3.92
CA PHE A 210 -10.93 22.76 3.07
C PHE A 210 -11.58 21.38 2.98
N THR A 211 -10.79 20.33 2.73
CA THR A 211 -11.30 18.95 2.72
C THR A 211 -11.76 18.51 4.11
N THR A 212 -11.06 18.93 5.17
CA THR A 212 -11.49 18.68 6.55
C THR A 212 -12.82 19.38 6.85
N ALA A 213 -12.98 20.64 6.41
CA ALA A 213 -14.25 21.36 6.55
C ALA A 213 -15.40 20.69 5.78
N LEU A 214 -15.17 20.21 4.56
CA LEU A 214 -16.17 19.48 3.78
C LEU A 214 -16.62 18.17 4.44
N ILE A 215 -15.72 17.49 5.13
CA ILE A 215 -16.02 16.18 5.72
C ILE A 215 -16.64 16.33 7.11
N ILE A 216 -16.17 17.30 7.91
CA ILE A 216 -16.83 17.70 9.14
C ILE A 216 -18.27 18.12 8.82
N SER A 217 -18.47 18.94 7.77
CA SER A 217 -19.82 19.34 7.37
C SER A 217 -20.65 18.15 6.86
N TYR A 218 -20.11 17.25 6.04
CA TYR A 218 -20.84 16.05 5.61
C TYR A 218 -21.27 15.15 6.78
N LEU A 219 -20.36 14.86 7.72
CA LEU A 219 -20.67 14.07 8.92
C LEU A 219 -21.68 14.79 9.81
N TYR A 220 -21.51 16.10 9.98
CA TYR A 220 -22.45 16.94 10.73
C TYR A 220 -23.86 16.91 10.12
N TYR A 221 -23.98 17.08 8.80
CA TYR A 221 -25.27 16.98 8.10
C TYR A 221 -25.85 15.56 8.13
N GLY A 222 -25.02 14.52 8.02
CA GLY A 222 -25.46 13.13 8.14
C GLY A 222 -26.06 12.84 9.52
N VAL A 223 -25.40 13.28 10.59
CA VAL A 223 -25.91 13.18 11.96
C VAL A 223 -27.19 14.00 12.13
N LEU A 224 -27.23 15.23 11.61
CA LEU A 224 -28.42 16.09 11.65
C LEU A 224 -29.62 15.41 10.97
N ILE A 225 -29.43 14.82 9.80
CA ILE A 225 -30.47 14.09 9.06
C ILE A 225 -30.96 12.88 9.85
N LEU A 226 -30.06 12.13 10.50
CA LEU A 226 -30.44 10.99 11.34
C LEU A 226 -31.25 11.43 12.57
N ILE A 227 -30.86 12.53 13.22
CA ILE A 227 -31.60 13.11 14.34
C ILE A 227 -32.98 13.57 13.87
N ILE A 228 -33.08 14.31 12.77
CA ILE A 228 -34.35 14.77 12.19
C ILE A 228 -35.24 13.59 11.84
N ARG A 229 -34.72 12.55 11.18
CA ARG A 229 -35.46 11.31 10.90
C ARG A 229 -35.97 10.65 12.18
N GLY A 230 -35.14 10.58 13.22
CA GLY A 230 -35.54 10.04 14.53
C GLY A 230 -36.65 10.86 15.18
N LEU A 231 -36.59 12.19 15.10
CA LEU A 231 -37.61 13.10 15.62
C LEU A 231 -38.93 13.01 14.84
N ILE A 232 -38.88 12.98 13.51
CA ILE A 232 -40.06 12.81 12.64
C ILE A 232 -40.74 11.47 12.95
N ARG A 233 -39.97 10.39 13.12
CA ARG A 233 -40.51 9.08 13.47
C ARG A 233 -41.24 9.11 14.81
N ARG A 234 -40.63 9.68 15.86
CA ARG A 234 -41.27 9.84 17.18
C ARG A 234 -42.53 10.72 17.13
N TRP A 235 -42.53 11.74 16.29
CA TRP A 235 -43.68 12.63 16.11
C TRP A 235 -44.85 11.91 15.42
N ASN A 236 -44.56 11.13 14.37
CA ASN A 236 -45.54 10.28 13.72
C ASN A 236 -46.09 9.19 14.65
N GLU A 237 -45.26 8.56 15.47
CA GLU A 237 -45.71 7.60 16.49
C GLU A 237 -46.66 8.25 17.51
N LYS A 238 -46.35 9.47 18.01
CA LYS A 238 -47.23 10.23 18.92
C LYS A 238 -48.54 10.67 18.27
N ASN A 239 -48.49 11.11 17.01
CA ASN A 239 -49.69 11.53 16.27
C ASN A 239 -50.57 10.33 15.89
N ALA A 240 -49.97 9.18 15.53
CA ALA A 240 -50.70 7.94 15.30
C ALA A 240 -51.42 7.47 16.58
N LEU A 241 -50.76 7.58 17.74
CA LEU A 241 -51.38 7.34 19.05
C LEU A 241 -52.56 8.29 19.31
N ARG A 242 -52.41 9.60 19.06
CA ARG A 242 -53.51 10.57 19.18
C ARG A 242 -54.68 10.27 18.26
N TRP A 243 -54.42 9.91 17.00
CA TRP A 243 -55.49 9.56 16.05
C TRP A 243 -56.20 8.26 16.43
N SER A 244 -55.48 7.25 16.93
CA SER A 244 -56.09 6.02 17.45
C SER A 244 -56.99 6.30 18.66
N GLN A 245 -56.60 7.22 19.56
CA GLN A 245 -57.42 7.65 20.68
C GLN A 245 -58.67 8.40 20.22
N VAL A 246 -58.53 9.32 19.24
CA VAL A 246 -59.68 10.03 18.65
C VAL A 246 -60.65 9.06 17.97
N LEU A 247 -60.15 8.11 17.18
CA LEU A 247 -60.96 7.07 16.54
C LEU A 247 -61.64 6.16 17.57
N PHE A 248 -60.94 5.75 18.62
CA PHE A 248 -61.51 4.96 19.70
C PHE A 248 -62.62 5.71 20.45
N THR A 249 -62.42 7.00 20.74
CA THR A 249 -63.45 7.86 21.35
C THR A 249 -64.67 8.02 20.44
N ILE A 250 -64.47 8.25 19.14
CA ILE A 250 -65.56 8.35 18.15
C ILE A 250 -66.31 7.02 18.00
N MET A 251 -65.62 5.88 17.99
CA MET A 251 -66.25 4.55 17.87
C MET A 251 -67.01 4.13 19.12
N ILE A 252 -66.65 4.65 20.30
CA ILE A 252 -67.32 4.36 21.58
C ILE A 252 -68.46 5.34 21.87
N TRP A 253 -68.43 6.53 21.28
CA TRP A 253 -69.46 7.57 21.42
C TRP A 253 -70.91 7.08 21.22
N PRO A 254 -71.24 6.16 20.28
CA PRO A 254 -72.62 5.69 20.10
C PRO A 254 -73.12 4.77 21.22
N LYS A 255 -72.25 4.25 22.09
CA LYS A 255 -72.65 3.37 23.20
C LYS A 255 -73.08 4.13 24.47
N TYR A 256 -72.92 5.45 24.52
CA TYR A 256 -73.20 6.27 25.70
C TYR A 256 -74.30 7.34 25.46
N ILE A 257 -75.06 7.25 24.35
CA ILE A 257 -76.22 8.12 24.05
C ILE A 257 -77.53 7.31 24.09
N GLN A 258 -77.67 6.44 25.08
CA GLN A 258 -78.95 5.86 25.51
C GLN A 258 -79.12 6.13 27.00
#